data_AF-A0ABD5YRG3-F1
#
_entry.id   AF-A0ABD5YRG3-F1
#
_cell.length_a   1.000
_cell.length_b   1.000
_cell.length_c   1.000
_cell.angle_alpha   90.00
_cell.angle_beta   90.00
_cell.angle_gamma   90.00
#
_symmetry.space_group_name_H-M   'P 1'
#
loop_
_entity.id
_entity.type
_entity.pdbx_description
1 polymer ?
#
loop_
_entity_poly.entity_id
_entity_poly.type
_entity_poly.pdbx_seq_one_letter_code
_entity_poly.pdbx_strand_id
1 'polypeptide(L)'
;MTNEEPETESDGVNLDEVVQQSHEFHSMLDNMKRWSGDVATQILINRGDTDEESEIERHDQALELVRSVAQRIEQGDNQRARRP
;
A
#
# COMPACT_ATOMS: atom_id res chain seq x y z
N MET A 1 35.23 1.03 43.73
CA MET A 1 34.09 0.33 43.14
C MET A 1 33.02 1.37 42.87
N THR A 2 33.01 1.92 41.68
CA THR A 2 31.92 2.78 41.21
C THR A 2 30.86 1.84 40.63
N ASN A 3 29.74 1.71 41.36
CA ASN A 3 28.51 1.13 40.83
C ASN A 3 28.00 2.09 39.76
N GLU A 4 28.30 1.82 38.51
CA GLU A 4 27.52 2.35 37.41
C GLU A 4 26.30 1.44 37.28
N GLU A 5 25.19 1.85 37.90
CA GLU A 5 23.90 1.25 37.56
C GLU A 5 23.62 1.57 36.09
N PRO A 6 23.24 0.58 35.26
CA PRO A 6 22.85 0.87 33.89
C PRO A 6 21.59 1.73 33.94
N GLU A 7 21.71 2.99 33.52
CA GLU A 7 20.56 3.84 33.25
C GLU A 7 19.70 3.10 32.24
N THR A 8 18.56 2.60 32.72
CA THR A 8 17.50 2.10 31.86
C THR A 8 16.85 3.34 31.28
N GLU A 9 17.41 3.83 30.17
CA GLU A 9 16.71 4.73 29.26
C GLU A 9 15.41 4.01 28.91
N SER A 10 14.33 4.43 29.56
CA SER A 10 12.98 4.08 29.15
C SER A 10 12.82 4.65 27.75
N ASP A 11 13.00 3.82 26.72
CA ASP A 11 12.66 4.09 25.32
C ASP A 11 11.17 4.43 25.23
N GLY A 12 10.82 5.65 25.62
CA GLY A 12 9.49 6.20 25.47
C GLY A 12 9.24 6.43 23.99
N VAL A 13 8.13 5.91 23.48
CA VAL A 13 7.70 6.15 22.10
C VAL A 13 7.58 7.66 21.89
N ASN A 14 8.37 8.22 20.97
CA ASN A 14 8.28 9.62 20.59
C ASN A 14 6.98 9.85 19.80
N LEU A 15 5.99 10.47 20.46
CA LEU A 15 4.66 10.68 19.88
C LEU A 15 4.68 11.59 18.66
N ASP A 16 5.57 12.59 18.62
CA ASP A 16 5.68 13.50 17.48
C ASP A 16 6.21 12.76 16.25
N GLU A 17 7.18 11.87 16.45
CA GLU A 17 7.70 11.00 15.40
C GLU A 17 6.63 10.02 14.89
N VAL A 18 5.86 9.43 15.79
CA VAL A 18 4.74 8.53 15.41
C VAL A 18 3.70 9.26 14.58
N VAL A 19 3.33 10.49 14.95
CA VAL A 19 2.38 11.32 14.19
C VAL A 19 2.93 11.64 12.80
N GLN A 20 4.20 12.05 12.72
CA GLN A 20 4.85 12.36 11.45
C GLN A 20 4.90 11.13 10.52
N GLN A 21 5.37 9.99 11.02
CA GLN A 21 5.41 8.74 10.27
C GLN A 21 4.01 8.29 9.84
N SER A 22 2.99 8.48 10.68
CA SER A 22 1.61 8.16 10.34
C SER A 22 1.11 8.99 9.15
N HIS A 23 1.40 10.30 9.13
CA HIS A 23 1.06 11.16 7.99
C HIS A 23 1.77 10.72 6.70
N GLU A 24 3.04 10.35 6.79
CA GLU A 24 3.81 9.83 5.65
C GLU A 24 3.20 8.54 5.08
N PHE A 25 2.82 7.60 5.95
CA PHE A 25 2.14 6.38 5.53
C PHE A 25 0.77 6.66 4.90
N HIS A 26 -0.02 7.57 5.48
CA HIS A 26 -1.30 7.97 4.87
C HIS A 26 -1.12 8.57 3.47
N SER A 27 -0.15 9.47 3.30
CA SER A 27 0.19 10.05 2.01
C SER A 27 0.61 8.99 0.99
N MET A 28 1.44 8.02 1.41
CA MET A 28 1.86 6.92 0.56
C MET A 28 0.67 6.06 0.10
N LEU A 29 -0.25 5.71 1.01
CA LEU A 29 -1.46 4.94 0.69
C LEU A 29 -2.38 5.70 -0.27
N ASP A 30 -2.55 7.01 -0.08
CA ASP A 30 -3.35 7.84 -0.99
C ASP A 30 -2.73 7.92 -2.38
N ASN A 31 -1.40 8.01 -2.47
CA ASN A 31 -0.70 7.98 -3.74
C ASN A 31 -0.83 6.63 -4.44
N MET A 32 -0.79 5.52 -3.70
CA MET A 32 -1.00 4.18 -4.27
C MET A 32 -2.42 4.00 -4.81
N LYS A 33 -3.45 4.50 -4.11
CA LYS A 33 -4.84 4.50 -4.60
C LYS A 33 -5.01 5.36 -5.86
N ARG A 34 -4.36 6.53 -5.92
CA ARG A 34 -4.39 7.37 -7.12
C ARG A 34 -3.72 6.67 -8.30
N TRP A 35 -2.51 6.15 -8.09
CA TRP A 35 -1.75 5.42 -9.09
C TRP A 35 -2.56 4.24 -9.68
N SER A 36 -3.24 3.46 -8.84
CA SER A 36 -4.02 2.33 -9.33
C SER A 36 -5.20 2.77 -10.21
N GLY A 37 -5.87 3.87 -9.87
CA GLY A 37 -6.92 4.46 -10.70
C GLY A 37 -6.41 4.96 -12.06
N ASP A 38 -5.29 5.69 -12.04
CA ASP A 38 -4.67 6.25 -13.25
C ASP A 38 -4.20 5.14 -14.20
N VAL A 39 -3.53 4.12 -13.68
CA VAL A 39 -3.04 2.99 -14.47
C VAL A 39 -4.19 2.12 -14.97
N ALA A 40 -5.21 1.85 -14.16
CA ALA A 40 -6.39 1.11 -14.61
C ALA A 40 -7.08 1.80 -15.80
N THR A 41 -7.13 3.13 -15.80
CA THR A 41 -7.66 3.92 -16.91
C THR A 41 -6.81 3.75 -18.17
N GLN A 42 -5.49 3.80 -18.05
CA GLN A 42 -4.58 3.59 -19.19
C GLN A 42 -4.69 2.17 -19.77
N ILE A 43 -4.81 1.15 -18.91
CA ILE A 43 -5.00 -0.24 -19.35
C ILE A 43 -6.31 -0.38 -20.14
N LEU A 44 -7.40 0.24 -19.69
CA LEU A 44 -8.68 0.20 -20.40
C LEU A 44 -8.62 0.88 -21.78
N ILE A 45 -7.88 1.99 -21.89
CA ILE A 45 -7.65 2.66 -23.17
C ILE A 45 -6.91 1.71 -24.11
N ASN A 46 -5.76 1.18 -23.69
CA ASN A 46 -4.94 0.29 -24.52
C ASN A 46 -5.68 -1.01 -24.91
N ARG A 47 -6.50 -1.55 -23.99
CA ARG A 47 -7.36 -2.71 -24.26
C ARG A 47 -8.38 -2.41 -25.36
N GLY A 48 -8.94 -1.19 -25.37
CA GLY A 48 -9.90 -0.75 -26.39
C GLY A 48 -9.29 -0.58 -27.77
N ASP A 49 -7.97 -0.44 -27.86
CA ASP A 49 -7.22 -0.26 -29.11
C ASP A 49 -6.74 -1.59 -29.73
N THR A 50 -6.96 -2.74 -29.06
CA THR A 50 -6.55 -4.06 -29.55
C THR A 50 -7.73 -5.00 -29.74
N ASP A 51 -7.73 -5.72 -30.86
CA ASP A 51 -8.69 -6.80 -31.16
C ASP A 51 -8.07 -8.20 -30.95
N GLU A 52 -6.80 -8.28 -30.55
CA GLU A 52 -6.11 -9.55 -30.34
C GLU A 52 -6.54 -10.16 -29.00
N GLU A 53 -7.17 -11.34 -29.05
CA GLU A 53 -7.74 -12.03 -27.86
C GLU A 53 -6.71 -12.25 -26.75
N SER A 54 -5.48 -12.65 -27.10
CA SER A 54 -4.38 -12.85 -26.15
C SER A 54 -3.98 -11.57 -25.41
N GLU A 55 -3.96 -10.43 -26.11
CA GLU A 55 -3.64 -9.13 -25.54
C GLU A 55 -4.81 -8.59 -24.72
N ILE A 56 -6.06 -8.83 -25.15
CA ILE A 56 -7.25 -8.52 -24.36
C ILE A 56 -7.20 -9.23 -23.01
N GLU A 57 -6.94 -10.55 -23.00
CA GLU A 57 -6.80 -11.33 -21.76
C GLU A 57 -5.69 -10.79 -20.87
N ARG A 58 -4.55 -10.41 -21.45
CA ARG A 58 -3.43 -9.82 -20.73
C ARG A 58 -3.81 -8.47 -20.08
N HIS A 59 -4.53 -7.62 -20.79
CA HIS A 59 -5.02 -6.35 -20.24
C HIS A 59 -6.03 -6.58 -19.11
N ASP A 60 -6.93 -7.56 -19.25
CA ASP A 60 -7.91 -7.89 -18.21
C ASP A 60 -7.25 -8.39 -16.93
N GLN A 61 -6.25 -9.28 -17.05
CA GLN A 61 -5.45 -9.75 -15.90
C GLN A 61 -4.69 -8.60 -15.22
N ALA A 62 -4.06 -7.73 -16.00
CA ALA A 62 -3.34 -6.57 -15.46
C ALA A 62 -4.30 -5.58 -14.77
N LEU A 63 -5.48 -5.35 -15.35
CA LEU A 63 -6.50 -4.48 -14.80
C LEU A 63 -7.02 -4.97 -13.44
N GLU A 64 -7.27 -6.28 -13.31
CA GLU A 64 -7.68 -6.90 -12.06
C GLU A 64 -6.62 -6.70 -10.97
N LEU A 65 -5.35 -6.98 -11.30
CA LEU A 65 -4.24 -6.82 -10.38
C LEU A 65 -4.09 -5.37 -9.91
N VAL A 66 -4.12 -4.40 -10.83
CA VAL A 66 -3.99 -2.98 -10.49
C VAL A 66 -5.15 -2.51 -9.61
N ARG A 67 -6.39 -2.88 -9.95
CA ARG A 67 -7.57 -2.52 -9.12
C ARG A 67 -7.52 -3.12 -7.73
N SER A 68 -6.92 -4.31 -7.57
CA SER A 68 -6.78 -4.95 -6.27
C SER A 68 -5.95 -4.11 -5.28
N VAL A 69 -5.08 -3.21 -5.75
CA VAL A 69 -4.26 -2.36 -4.87
C VAL A 69 -5.10 -1.41 -4.04
N ALA A 70 -6.02 -0.66 -4.66
CA ALA A 70 -6.91 0.24 -3.91
C ALA A 70 -7.83 -0.56 -3.00
N GLN A 71 -8.38 -1.68 -3.51
CA GLN A 71 -9.25 -2.56 -2.74
C GLN A 71 -8.58 -3.09 -1.48
N ARG A 72 -7.31 -3.55 -1.55
CA ARG A 72 -6.58 -4.06 -0.39
C ARG A 72 -6.23 -2.98 0.62
N ILE A 73 -5.92 -1.77 0.16
CA ILE A 73 -5.68 -0.59 1.02
C ILE A 73 -6.97 -0.25 1.79
N GLU A 74 -8.11 -0.19 1.10
CA GLU A 74 -9.40 0.20 1.71
C GLU A 74 -9.97 -0.89 2.63
N GLN A 75 -9.78 -2.16 2.28
CA GLN A 75 -10.21 -3.29 3.11
C GLN A 75 -9.26 -3.58 4.28
N GLY A 76 -8.15 -2.83 4.40
CA GLY A 76 -7.17 -2.98 5.47
C GLY A 76 -6.50 -4.37 5.49
N ASP A 77 -6.31 -4.98 4.30
CA ASP A 77 -5.77 -6.34 4.08
C ASP A 77 -6.08 -7.33 5.23
N ASN A 78 -7.36 -7.60 5.44
CA ASN A 78 -7.97 -8.48 6.46
C ASN A 78 -7.37 -9.90 6.58
N GLN A 79 -6.45 -10.30 5.70
CA GLN A 79 -5.73 -11.58 5.77
C GLN A 79 -4.58 -11.61 6.79
N ARG A 80 -4.00 -10.46 7.19
CA ARG A 80 -2.94 -10.42 8.22
C ARG A 80 -3.49 -10.50 9.65
N ALA A 81 -4.70 -10.00 9.91
CA ALA A 81 -5.32 -10.00 11.24
C ALA A 81 -5.90 -11.37 11.67
N ARG A 82 -5.92 -12.37 10.76
CA ARG A 82 -6.52 -13.71 11.00
C ARG A 82 -5.50 -14.83 11.13
N ARG A 83 -4.21 -14.54 11.36
CA ARG A 83 -3.26 -15.57 11.77
C ARG A 83 -3.41 -15.79 13.30
N PRO A 84 -3.78 -17.01 13.75
CA PRO A 84 -3.88 -17.32 15.18
C PRO A 84 -2.53 -17.25 15.88
#